data_AF-A0A3M7TXY3-F1
#
_entry.id   AF-A0A3M7TXY3-F1
#
_cell.length_a   1.000
_cell.length_b   1.000
_cell.length_c   1.000
_cell.angle_alpha   90.00
_cell.angle_beta   90.00
_cell.angle_gamma   90.00
#
_symmetry.space_group_name_H-M   'P 1'
#
loop_
_entity.id
_entity.type
_entity.pdbx_description
1 polymer ?
#
loop_
_entity_poly.entity_id
_entity_poly.type
_entity_poly.pdbx_seq_one_letter_code
_entity_poly.pdbx_strand_id
1 'polypeptide(L)'
;MPYFRIIITGFAKLLSKVFSMATLTFFGRIPSKDNSKVSLMGLLSLYWLYVFLSVLFPDLAEMFIPFVPDDDTIVRITSIAIFIILPLVVGFISTRMENRSEDKMLVKQVLMGYPYAFTLGLLSTLLVIVIPIIKIPNFLKFHEQAQFAIMIRKGKYEDVLEDIQSILDKHNIKSEVHSPNKFIWTCFITLSYVLERIYNRELSKKMKYITVEVEGKEVEITLHATDISMIGPRKQVYYIKHTLSEELEPANLYFSWDDTIQDMEDDIRELKRKFDDGEEVTSESITEISDRLRNTPLTNEDWNAVRRQIYKLEREYYKQLYHNEKKDKSDEKQL
;
A
#
# COMPACT_ATOMS: atom_id res chain seq x y z
N MET A 1 -20.82 -29.65 16.83
CA MET A 1 -21.42 -28.40 17.33
C MET A 1 -21.51 -27.35 16.22
N PRO A 2 -22.65 -27.20 15.52
CA PRO A 2 -22.79 -26.30 14.36
C PRO A 2 -22.61 -24.80 14.72
N TYR A 3 -23.02 -24.39 15.93
CA TYR A 3 -22.85 -23.01 16.42
C TYR A 3 -21.38 -22.62 16.62
N PHE A 4 -20.54 -23.55 17.07
CA PHE A 4 -19.10 -23.33 17.23
C PHE A 4 -18.41 -23.06 15.88
N ARG A 5 -18.86 -23.76 14.82
CA ARG A 5 -18.34 -23.57 13.46
C ARG A 5 -18.73 -22.20 12.89
N ILE A 6 -19.95 -21.72 13.18
CA ILE A 6 -20.41 -20.38 12.77
C ILE A 6 -19.63 -19.29 13.51
N ILE A 7 -19.41 -19.45 14.82
CA ILE A 7 -18.62 -18.52 15.62
C ILE A 7 -17.17 -18.48 15.15
N ILE A 8 -16.54 -19.64 14.93
CA ILE A 8 -15.16 -19.72 14.39
C ILE A 8 -15.08 -19.13 13.00
N THR A 9 -16.03 -19.42 12.11
CA THR A 9 -15.98 -18.89 10.74
C THR A 9 -16.23 -17.38 10.73
N GLY A 10 -17.12 -16.88 11.59
CA GLY A 10 -17.36 -15.45 11.79
C GLY A 10 -16.14 -14.75 12.38
N PHE A 11 -15.53 -15.34 13.41
CA PHE A 11 -14.31 -14.85 14.03
C PHE A 11 -13.13 -14.89 13.06
N ALA A 12 -12.96 -15.95 12.28
CA ALA A 12 -11.93 -16.06 11.25
C ALA A 12 -12.13 -15.05 10.11
N LYS A 13 -13.37 -14.80 9.67
CA LYS A 13 -13.67 -13.74 8.69
C LYS A 13 -13.43 -12.35 9.25
N LEU A 14 -13.81 -12.10 10.50
CA LEU A 14 -13.53 -10.85 11.20
C LEU A 14 -12.02 -10.66 11.37
N LEU A 15 -11.31 -11.68 11.83
CA LEU A 15 -9.86 -11.66 12.04
C LEU A 15 -9.14 -11.47 10.70
N SER A 16 -9.57 -12.16 9.63
CA SER A 16 -9.03 -11.98 8.27
C SER A 16 -9.29 -10.58 7.73
N LYS A 17 -10.49 -10.02 7.94
CA LYS A 17 -10.83 -8.66 7.52
C LYS A 17 -10.06 -7.61 8.33
N VAL A 18 -9.97 -7.79 9.65
CA VAL A 18 -9.19 -6.93 10.55
C VAL A 18 -7.72 -7.04 10.21
N PHE A 19 -7.21 -8.24 9.93
CA PHE A 19 -5.84 -8.49 9.51
C PHE A 19 -5.53 -7.86 8.15
N SER A 20 -6.43 -7.98 7.17
CA SER A 20 -6.29 -7.32 5.88
C SER A 20 -6.32 -5.79 6.02
N MET A 21 -7.22 -5.26 6.85
CA MET A 21 -7.28 -3.83 7.16
C MET A 21 -6.06 -3.36 7.97
N ALA A 22 -5.52 -4.19 8.85
CA ALA A 22 -4.32 -3.95 9.65
C ALA A 22 -3.08 -3.88 8.78
N THR A 23 -2.93 -4.90 7.92
CA THR A 23 -1.95 -4.97 6.86
C THR A 23 -2.03 -3.69 6.03
N LEU A 24 -3.21 -3.28 5.57
CA LEU A 24 -3.34 -2.03 4.81
C LEU A 24 -3.05 -0.76 5.62
N THR A 25 -3.45 -0.70 6.89
CA THR A 25 -3.25 0.49 7.76
C THR A 25 -1.80 0.66 8.21
N PHE A 26 -1.06 -0.44 8.39
CA PHE A 26 0.31 -0.42 8.89
C PHE A 26 1.34 -0.62 7.77
N PHE A 27 0.98 -1.32 6.69
CA PHE A 27 1.87 -1.68 5.58
C PHE A 27 1.70 -0.80 4.37
N GLY A 28 0.70 0.09 4.39
CA GLY A 28 0.21 0.75 3.20
C GLY A 28 -0.38 -0.22 2.20
N ARG A 29 -0.63 0.26 0.98
CA ARG A 29 -1.14 -0.61 -0.08
C ARG A 29 0.03 -1.36 -0.72
N ILE A 30 0.07 -2.67 -0.54
CA ILE A 30 0.96 -3.60 -1.26
C ILE A 30 0.55 -3.65 -2.75
N PRO A 31 1.48 -3.89 -3.71
CA PRO A 31 1.12 -4.12 -5.10
C PRO A 31 -0.11 -5.01 -5.26
N SER A 32 -1.09 -4.54 -6.04
CA SER A 32 -2.39 -5.20 -6.19
C SER A 32 -2.27 -6.66 -6.66
N LYS A 33 -1.27 -6.95 -7.52
CA LYS A 33 -0.96 -8.29 -8.02
C LYS A 33 -0.35 -9.24 -6.98
N ASP A 34 0.35 -8.71 -5.96
CA ASP A 34 1.01 -9.50 -4.92
C ASP A 34 0.25 -9.52 -3.58
N ASN A 35 -0.83 -8.76 -3.43
CA ASN A 35 -1.62 -8.64 -2.20
C ASN A 35 -2.04 -10.01 -1.63
N SER A 36 -2.52 -10.92 -2.49
CA SER A 36 -2.91 -12.27 -2.08
C SER A 36 -1.71 -13.10 -1.56
N LYS A 37 -0.53 -12.95 -2.18
CA LYS A 37 0.69 -13.66 -1.78
C LYS A 37 1.21 -13.15 -0.44
N VAL A 38 1.26 -11.82 -0.25
CA VAL A 38 1.69 -11.21 1.02
C VAL A 38 0.71 -11.54 2.15
N SER A 39 -0.60 -11.46 1.89
CA SER A 39 -1.61 -11.87 2.88
C SER A 39 -1.45 -13.34 3.27
N LEU A 40 -1.21 -14.23 2.31
CA LEU A 40 -0.95 -15.65 2.59
C LEU A 40 0.33 -15.83 3.40
N MET A 41 1.42 -15.15 3.05
CA MET A 41 2.67 -15.17 3.82
C MET A 41 2.45 -14.70 5.25
N GLY A 42 1.73 -13.59 5.46
CA GLY A 42 1.41 -13.08 6.79
C GLY A 42 0.61 -14.09 7.62
N LEU A 43 -0.40 -14.73 7.03
CA LEU A 43 -1.20 -15.77 7.70
C LEU A 43 -0.36 -17.01 8.05
N LEU A 44 0.46 -17.51 7.12
CA LEU A 44 1.36 -18.64 7.37
C LEU A 44 2.39 -18.31 8.45
N SER A 45 2.88 -17.08 8.47
CA SER A 45 3.84 -16.57 9.45
C SER A 45 3.23 -16.45 10.85
N LEU A 46 1.98 -15.96 10.93
CA LEU A 46 1.21 -15.92 12.17
C LEU A 46 0.95 -17.34 12.70
N TYR A 47 0.52 -18.25 11.82
CA TYR A 47 0.31 -19.64 12.17
C TYR A 47 1.61 -20.32 12.64
N TRP A 48 2.74 -20.04 11.99
CA TRP A 48 4.05 -20.56 12.38
C TRP A 48 4.43 -20.19 13.82
N LEU A 49 4.10 -18.99 14.30
CA LEU A 49 4.33 -18.62 15.71
C LEU A 49 3.45 -19.41 16.68
N TYR A 50 2.21 -19.72 16.32
CA TYR A 50 1.36 -20.59 17.14
C TYR A 50 1.87 -22.03 17.16
N VAL A 51 2.35 -22.54 16.02
CA VAL A 51 3.03 -23.86 15.96
C VAL A 51 4.32 -23.85 16.80
N PHE A 52 5.06 -22.75 16.82
CA PHE A 52 6.23 -22.63 17.71
C PHE A 52 5.83 -22.79 19.19
N LEU A 53 4.70 -22.21 19.61
CA LEU A 53 4.18 -22.42 20.97
C LEU A 53 3.80 -23.88 21.23
N SER A 54 3.27 -24.60 20.24
CA SER A 54 2.95 -26.02 20.40
C SER A 54 4.18 -26.93 20.48
N VAL A 55 5.30 -26.51 19.89
CA VAL A 55 6.60 -27.20 20.06
C VAL A 55 7.12 -27.06 21.50
N LEU A 56 6.88 -25.91 22.14
CA LEU A 56 7.27 -25.65 23.54
C LEU A 56 6.28 -26.28 24.54
N PHE A 57 4.99 -26.23 24.23
CA PHE A 57 3.89 -26.71 25.05
C PHE A 57 3.02 -27.67 24.22
N PRO A 58 3.32 -28.98 24.23
CA PRO A 58 2.60 -29.98 23.44
C PRO A 58 1.09 -29.99 23.66
N ASP A 59 0.62 -29.66 24.86
CA ASP A 59 -0.81 -29.54 25.20
C ASP A 59 -1.57 -28.53 24.31
N LEU A 60 -0.85 -27.57 23.71
CA LEU A 60 -1.44 -26.60 22.78
C LEU A 60 -1.51 -27.12 21.33
N ALA A 61 -0.84 -28.23 21.00
CA ALA A 61 -0.75 -28.74 19.64
C ALA A 61 -2.11 -29.21 19.09
N GLU A 62 -2.93 -29.83 19.94
CA GLU A 62 -4.30 -30.24 19.59
C GLU A 62 -5.18 -29.05 19.18
N MET A 63 -4.91 -27.86 19.71
CA MET A 63 -5.65 -26.64 19.37
C MET A 63 -5.29 -26.11 17.98
N PHE A 64 -4.03 -26.25 17.57
CA PHE A 64 -3.51 -25.59 16.38
C PHE A 64 -3.38 -26.52 15.17
N ILE A 65 -3.10 -27.80 15.38
CA ILE A 65 -2.87 -28.77 14.31
C ILE A 65 -4.06 -29.75 14.27
N PRO A 66 -5.05 -29.51 13.39
CA PRO A 66 -6.23 -30.35 13.36
C PRO A 66 -5.87 -31.76 12.87
N PHE A 67 -6.55 -32.77 13.43
CA PHE A 67 -6.43 -34.19 13.03
C PHE A 67 -5.07 -34.86 13.34
N VAL A 68 -4.29 -34.30 14.27
CA VAL A 68 -3.10 -35.01 14.78
C VAL A 68 -3.54 -36.19 15.65
N PRO A 69 -2.93 -37.38 15.50
CA PRO A 69 -3.19 -38.52 16.38
C PRO A 69 -2.87 -38.21 17.84
N ASP A 70 -3.59 -38.87 18.75
CA ASP A 70 -3.47 -38.74 20.21
C ASP A 70 -2.21 -39.48 20.74
N ASP A 71 -1.06 -39.19 20.12
CA ASP A 71 0.25 -39.75 20.44
C ASP A 71 1.27 -38.61 20.54
N ASP A 72 1.81 -38.41 21.74
CA ASP A 72 2.76 -37.34 22.08
C ASP A 72 3.97 -37.29 21.14
N THR A 73 4.46 -38.45 20.68
CA THR A 73 5.62 -38.55 19.80
C THR A 73 5.26 -38.05 18.40
N ILE A 74 4.10 -38.46 17.89
CA ILE A 74 3.60 -38.05 16.58
C ILE A 74 3.26 -36.56 16.58
N VAL A 75 2.64 -36.05 17.65
CA VAL A 75 2.34 -34.62 17.85
C VAL A 75 3.62 -33.80 17.80
N ARG A 76 4.65 -34.23 18.51
CA ARG A 76 5.94 -33.52 18.57
C ARG A 76 6.67 -33.54 17.23
N ILE A 77 6.75 -34.69 16.56
CA ILE A 77 7.40 -34.80 15.25
C ILE A 77 6.66 -33.94 14.22
N THR A 78 5.32 -34.01 14.19
CA THR A 78 4.49 -33.22 13.29
C THR A 78 4.68 -31.72 13.55
N SER A 79 4.67 -31.29 14.81
CA SER A 79 4.88 -29.88 15.18
C SER A 79 6.26 -29.38 14.74
N ILE A 80 7.32 -30.16 14.95
CA ILE A 80 8.69 -29.83 14.51
C ILE A 80 8.76 -29.78 12.97
N ALA A 81 8.14 -30.73 12.28
CA ALA A 81 8.13 -30.77 10.82
C ALA A 81 7.43 -29.52 10.24
N ILE A 82 6.25 -29.17 10.75
CA ILE A 82 5.51 -27.97 10.33
C ILE A 82 6.32 -26.70 10.65
N PHE A 83 6.93 -26.64 11.84
CA PHE A 83 7.77 -25.52 12.24
C PHE A 83 8.96 -25.29 11.30
N ILE A 84 9.57 -26.35 10.75
CA ILE A 84 10.67 -26.25 9.79
C ILE A 84 10.16 -25.92 8.38
N ILE A 85 9.05 -26.52 7.96
CA ILE A 85 8.55 -26.41 6.58
C ILE A 85 7.89 -25.05 6.31
N LEU A 86 7.09 -24.52 7.24
CA LEU A 86 6.32 -23.29 7.01
C LEU A 86 7.17 -22.09 6.59
N PRO A 87 8.32 -21.77 7.24
CA PRO A 87 9.16 -20.68 6.79
C PRO A 87 9.72 -20.89 5.39
N LEU A 88 10.07 -22.13 5.03
CA LEU A 88 10.54 -22.45 3.67
C LEU A 88 9.44 -22.19 2.62
N VAL A 89 8.19 -22.50 2.95
CA VAL A 89 7.03 -22.17 2.09
C VAL A 89 6.86 -20.66 1.97
N VAL A 90 6.97 -19.90 3.06
CA VAL A 90 6.93 -18.42 3.04
C VAL A 90 8.05 -17.86 2.15
N GLY A 91 9.27 -18.37 2.30
CA GLY A 91 10.42 -18.00 1.46
C GLY A 91 10.19 -18.33 -0.01
N PHE A 92 9.66 -19.51 -0.32
CA PHE A 92 9.30 -19.92 -1.67
C PHE A 92 8.24 -18.99 -2.30
N ILE A 93 7.17 -18.66 -1.56
CA ILE A 93 6.15 -17.70 -2.03
C ILE A 93 6.80 -16.34 -2.34
N SER A 94 7.73 -15.88 -1.51
CA SER A 94 8.43 -14.60 -1.74
C SER A 94 9.22 -14.57 -3.05
N THR A 95 9.71 -15.72 -3.53
CA THR A 95 10.41 -15.80 -4.83
C THR A 95 9.50 -15.62 -6.05
N ARG A 96 8.19 -15.72 -5.86
CA ARG A 96 7.16 -15.61 -6.91
C ARG A 96 6.47 -14.25 -6.95
N MET A 97 6.98 -13.25 -6.25
CA MET A 97 6.46 -11.87 -6.33
C MET A 97 6.85 -11.23 -7.66
N GLU A 98 5.91 -10.49 -8.26
CA GLU A 98 6.12 -9.86 -9.58
C GLU A 98 6.96 -8.59 -9.48
N ASN A 99 6.75 -7.77 -8.44
CA ASN A 99 7.46 -6.50 -8.27
C ASN A 99 8.79 -6.65 -7.51
N ARG A 100 9.44 -7.80 -7.70
CA ARG A 100 10.68 -8.11 -7.01
C ARG A 100 11.83 -7.95 -7.99
N SER A 101 12.80 -7.10 -7.66
CA SER A 101 13.99 -6.95 -8.50
C SER A 101 14.75 -8.29 -8.56
N GLU A 102 15.28 -8.65 -9.73
CA GLU A 102 15.94 -9.93 -9.95
C GLU A 102 17.12 -10.17 -9.00
N ASP A 103 17.05 -11.27 -8.24
CA ASP A 103 18.16 -11.75 -7.42
C ASP A 103 18.42 -13.23 -7.75
N LYS A 104 19.69 -13.57 -8.01
CA LYS A 104 20.10 -14.78 -8.76
C LYS A 104 20.15 -16.07 -7.94
N MET A 105 19.91 -16.03 -6.62
CA MET A 105 20.10 -17.19 -5.73
C MET A 105 18.81 -17.66 -5.04
N LEU A 106 18.03 -18.52 -5.70
CA LEU A 106 16.77 -19.09 -5.17
C LEU A 106 16.92 -19.71 -3.77
N VAL A 107 18.01 -20.44 -3.50
CA VAL A 107 18.24 -21.11 -2.21
C VAL A 107 18.34 -20.11 -1.05
N LYS A 108 19.09 -19.02 -1.24
CA LYS A 108 19.23 -17.96 -0.24
C LYS A 108 17.88 -17.33 0.09
N GLN A 109 17.01 -17.21 -0.90
CA GLN A 109 15.70 -16.56 -0.77
C GLN A 109 14.69 -17.46 -0.08
N VAL A 110 14.69 -18.76 -0.39
CA VAL A 110 13.89 -19.74 0.35
C VAL A 110 14.29 -19.77 1.82
N LEU A 111 15.60 -19.68 2.12
CA LEU A 111 16.09 -19.57 3.50
C LEU A 111 15.76 -18.23 4.18
N MET A 112 15.63 -17.14 3.43
CA MET A 112 15.11 -15.87 3.97
C MET A 112 13.64 -15.98 4.41
N GLY A 113 12.97 -17.07 4.07
CA GLY A 113 11.67 -17.43 4.64
C GLY A 113 11.63 -17.49 6.17
N TYR A 114 12.73 -17.87 6.84
CA TYR A 114 12.82 -17.87 8.32
C TYR A 114 12.71 -16.47 8.94
N PRO A 115 13.56 -15.49 8.59
CA PRO A 115 13.41 -14.13 9.11
C PRO A 115 12.11 -13.47 8.65
N TYR A 116 11.59 -13.79 7.47
CA TYR A 116 10.28 -13.31 7.02
C TYR A 116 9.14 -13.86 7.87
N ALA A 117 9.09 -15.17 8.09
CA ALA A 117 8.07 -15.82 8.91
C ALA A 117 8.08 -15.31 10.36
N PHE A 118 9.27 -15.14 10.94
CA PHE A 118 9.38 -14.57 12.28
C PHE A 118 8.84 -13.14 12.34
N THR A 119 9.30 -12.26 11.44
CA THR A 119 8.96 -10.84 11.53
C THR A 119 7.51 -10.58 11.14
N LEU A 120 7.03 -11.19 10.04
CA LEU A 120 5.62 -11.11 9.64
C LEU A 120 4.72 -11.73 10.70
N GLY A 121 5.10 -12.86 11.30
CA GLY A 121 4.33 -13.49 12.37
C GLY A 121 4.23 -12.60 13.59
N LEU A 122 5.35 -12.01 14.02
CA LEU A 122 5.40 -11.13 15.19
C LEU A 122 4.55 -9.88 14.96
N LEU A 123 4.70 -9.24 13.80
CA LEU A 123 3.89 -8.10 13.40
C LEU A 123 2.42 -8.48 13.32
N SER A 124 2.08 -9.60 12.69
CA SER A 124 0.69 -10.10 12.61
C SER A 124 0.08 -10.33 13.99
N THR A 125 0.85 -10.90 14.91
CA THR A 125 0.42 -11.13 16.30
C THR A 125 0.18 -9.80 17.01
N LEU A 126 1.11 -8.86 16.87
CA LEU A 126 0.98 -7.52 17.40
C LEU A 126 -0.27 -6.83 16.83
N LEU A 127 -0.53 -6.92 15.53
CA LEU A 127 -1.73 -6.36 14.91
C LEU A 127 -3.01 -6.99 15.47
N VAL A 128 -3.05 -8.32 15.63
CA VAL A 128 -4.21 -9.04 16.20
C VAL A 128 -4.50 -8.60 17.64
N ILE A 129 -3.47 -8.28 18.44
CA ILE A 129 -3.62 -7.88 19.84
C ILE A 129 -3.87 -6.37 19.98
N VAL A 130 -3.07 -5.56 19.29
CA VAL A 130 -3.03 -4.10 19.43
C VAL A 130 -4.24 -3.45 18.77
N ILE A 131 -4.74 -3.98 17.65
CA ILE A 131 -5.86 -3.34 16.94
C ILE A 131 -7.15 -3.37 17.73
N PRO A 132 -7.58 -4.48 18.37
CA PRO A 132 -8.69 -4.43 19.30
C PRO A 132 -8.49 -3.33 20.35
N ILE A 133 -7.30 -3.23 20.94
CA ILE A 133 -7.02 -2.26 22.01
C ILE A 133 -7.10 -0.80 21.50
N ILE A 134 -6.52 -0.50 20.34
CA ILE A 134 -6.46 0.87 19.79
C ILE A 134 -7.74 1.26 19.06
N LYS A 135 -8.35 0.35 18.28
CA LYS A 135 -9.45 0.67 17.36
C LYS A 135 -10.85 0.40 17.92
N ILE A 136 -11.03 -0.33 19.03
CA ILE A 136 -12.36 -0.47 19.65
C ILE A 136 -13.04 0.90 19.88
N PRO A 137 -12.35 1.94 20.41
CA PRO A 137 -12.93 3.27 20.57
C PRO A 137 -13.31 3.96 19.24
N ASN A 138 -12.56 3.72 18.17
CA ASN A 138 -12.81 4.33 16.87
C ASN A 138 -13.91 3.62 16.08
N PHE A 139 -14.06 2.31 16.26
CA PHE A 139 -15.19 1.54 15.72
C PHE A 139 -16.51 2.02 16.32
N LEU A 140 -16.49 2.44 17.59
CA LEU A 140 -17.63 3.05 18.28
C LEU A 140 -17.99 4.45 17.74
N LYS A 141 -17.05 5.17 17.12
CA LYS A 141 -17.27 6.52 16.56
C LYS A 141 -17.84 6.54 15.13
N PHE A 142 -18.09 5.38 14.50
CA PHE A 142 -18.56 5.27 13.10
C PHE A 142 -17.71 6.08 12.10
N HIS A 143 -16.41 6.21 12.36
CA HIS A 143 -15.51 6.87 11.41
C HIS A 143 -15.28 5.98 10.19
N GLU A 144 -15.25 6.61 9.02
CA GLU A 144 -14.84 5.99 7.77
C GLU A 144 -13.32 6.01 7.69
N GLN A 145 -12.74 4.95 7.12
CA GLN A 145 -11.33 4.90 6.77
C GLN A 145 -11.23 4.82 5.26
N ALA A 146 -10.63 5.84 4.64
CA ALA A 146 -10.30 5.82 3.22
C ALA A 146 -8.79 5.83 3.04
N GLN A 147 -8.35 5.25 1.94
CA GLN A 147 -6.95 5.26 1.51
C GLN A 147 -6.91 5.36 0.00
N PHE A 148 -5.78 5.83 -0.53
CA PHE A 148 -5.42 5.62 -1.93
C PHE A 148 -3.91 5.38 -2.02
N ALA A 149 -3.54 4.54 -2.98
CA ALA A 149 -2.16 4.10 -3.15
C ALA A 149 -1.32 5.26 -3.69
N ILE A 150 -0.14 5.45 -3.12
CA ILE A 150 0.91 6.26 -3.73
C ILE A 150 2.25 5.58 -3.51
N MET A 151 3.26 5.92 -4.28
CA MET A 151 4.62 5.53 -3.97
C MET A 151 5.52 6.76 -4.08
N ILE A 152 5.98 7.24 -2.93
CA ILE A 152 6.84 8.42 -2.87
C ILE A 152 8.19 8.08 -3.49
N ARG A 153 8.65 8.93 -4.41
CA ARG A 153 9.95 8.77 -5.07
C ARG A 153 11.08 8.92 -4.05
N LYS A 154 12.22 8.29 -4.32
CA LYS A 154 13.38 8.31 -3.41
C LYS A 154 13.80 9.76 -3.11
N GLY A 155 13.87 10.11 -1.82
CA GLY A 155 14.26 11.45 -1.35
C GLY A 155 13.15 12.52 -1.40
N LYS A 156 11.96 12.20 -1.93
CA LYS A 156 10.87 13.16 -2.18
C LYS A 156 9.79 13.23 -1.09
N TYR A 157 10.04 12.63 0.06
CA TYR A 157 9.05 12.55 1.14
C TYR A 157 8.63 13.92 1.68
N GLU A 158 9.59 14.82 1.92
CA GLU A 158 9.27 16.15 2.45
C GLU A 158 8.53 16.97 1.38
N ASP A 159 8.94 16.87 0.11
CA ASP A 159 8.27 17.53 -1.02
C ASP A 159 6.79 17.09 -1.12
N VAL A 160 6.49 15.79 -0.98
CA VAL A 160 5.09 15.30 -0.98
C VAL A 160 4.31 15.78 0.24
N LEU A 161 4.95 15.85 1.41
CA LEU A 161 4.32 16.38 2.62
C LEU A 161 3.94 17.86 2.43
N GLU A 162 4.86 18.64 1.87
CA GLU A 162 4.63 20.05 1.54
C GLU A 162 3.55 20.22 0.47
N ASP A 163 3.54 19.37 -0.57
CA ASP A 163 2.49 19.35 -1.59
C ASP A 163 1.11 19.13 -0.97
N ILE A 164 0.98 18.17 -0.04
CA ILE A 164 -0.28 17.90 0.66
C ILE A 164 -0.71 19.11 1.49
N GLN A 165 0.20 19.72 2.26
CA GLN A 165 -0.12 20.89 3.07
C GLN A 165 -0.54 22.08 2.19
N SER A 166 0.18 22.32 1.10
CA SER A 166 -0.13 23.39 0.13
C SER A 166 -1.51 23.19 -0.51
N ILE A 167 -1.87 21.96 -0.87
CA ILE A 167 -3.20 21.63 -1.39
C ILE A 167 -4.27 21.89 -0.33
N LEU A 168 -4.07 21.46 0.92
CA LEU A 168 -5.02 21.70 2.00
C LEU A 168 -5.20 23.20 2.28
N ASP A 169 -4.10 23.96 2.31
CA ASP A 169 -4.10 25.40 2.53
C ASP A 169 -4.80 26.15 1.39
N LYS A 170 -4.60 25.74 0.12
CA LYS A 170 -5.32 26.27 -1.05
C LYS A 170 -6.84 26.10 -0.94
N HIS A 171 -7.28 25.06 -0.23
CA HIS A 171 -8.69 24.80 0.06
C HIS A 171 -9.16 25.37 1.41
N ASN A 172 -8.37 26.21 2.07
CA ASN A 172 -8.63 26.79 3.40
C ASN A 172 -8.81 25.75 4.52
N ILE A 173 -8.17 24.58 4.39
CA ILE A 173 -8.20 23.52 5.39
C ILE A 173 -6.93 23.63 6.23
N LYS A 174 -7.07 24.07 7.49
CA LYS A 174 -5.93 24.14 8.41
C LYS A 174 -5.39 22.75 8.68
N SER A 175 -4.07 22.61 8.58
CA SER A 175 -3.36 21.35 8.80
C SER A 175 -2.33 21.47 9.91
N GLU A 176 -2.29 20.48 10.80
CA GLU A 176 -1.29 20.36 11.85
C GLU A 176 -0.52 19.05 11.68
N VAL A 177 0.82 19.14 11.56
CA VAL A 177 1.67 17.97 11.34
C VAL A 177 2.23 17.45 12.65
N HIS A 178 2.01 16.17 12.91
CA HIS A 178 2.48 15.47 14.10
C HIS A 178 3.40 14.31 13.73
N SER A 179 4.33 14.01 14.63
CA SER A 179 5.20 12.83 14.49
C SER A 179 4.57 11.63 15.20
N PRO A 180 4.75 10.41 14.67
CA PRO A 180 4.22 9.22 15.29
C PRO A 180 4.80 9.00 16.69
N ASN A 181 4.01 8.40 17.57
CA ASN A 181 4.53 7.94 18.85
C ASN A 181 5.61 6.87 18.64
N LYS A 182 6.49 6.69 19.62
CA LYS A 182 7.65 5.77 19.51
C LYS A 182 7.22 4.34 19.17
N PHE A 183 6.10 3.88 19.73
CA PHE A 183 5.62 2.51 19.54
C PHE A 183 5.19 2.24 18.09
N ILE A 184 4.36 3.12 17.52
CA ILE A 184 3.91 3.02 16.12
C ILE A 184 5.10 3.16 15.18
N TRP A 185 6.01 4.09 15.48
CA TRP A 185 7.23 4.29 14.69
C TRP A 185 8.11 3.04 14.63
N THR A 186 8.30 2.33 15.77
CA THR A 186 9.05 1.07 15.79
C THR A 186 8.36 -0.01 14.95
N CYS A 187 7.04 -0.16 15.07
CA CYS A 187 6.28 -1.12 14.27
C CYS A 187 6.45 -0.85 12.77
N PHE A 188 6.35 0.43 12.38
CA PHE A 188 6.53 0.87 11.00
C PHE A 188 7.95 0.56 10.48
N ILE A 189 9.01 0.92 11.21
CA ILE A 189 10.39 0.66 10.76
C ILE A 189 10.70 -0.82 10.61
N THR A 190 10.32 -1.64 11.59
CA THR A 190 10.55 -3.09 11.55
C THR A 190 9.90 -3.70 10.32
N LEU A 191 8.71 -3.24 9.99
CA LEU A 191 7.98 -3.67 8.81
C LEU A 191 8.59 -3.16 7.51
N SER A 192 8.90 -1.87 7.39
CA SER A 192 9.53 -1.31 6.19
C SER A 192 10.79 -2.11 5.85
N TYR A 193 11.59 -2.47 6.85
CA TYR A 193 12.76 -3.32 6.67
C TYR A 193 12.44 -4.72 6.07
N VAL A 194 11.34 -5.34 6.46
CA VAL A 194 10.92 -6.63 5.89
C VAL A 194 10.47 -6.46 4.45
N LEU A 195 9.64 -5.46 4.17
CA LEU A 195 9.15 -5.17 2.82
C LEU A 195 10.30 -4.83 1.88
N GLU A 196 11.27 -4.02 2.34
CA GLU A 196 12.49 -3.70 1.59
C GLU A 196 13.23 -4.96 1.15
N ARG A 197 13.28 -5.99 2.00
CA ARG A 197 13.95 -7.27 1.67
C ARG A 197 13.13 -8.19 0.79
N ILE A 198 11.81 -8.22 1.00
CA ILE A 198 10.89 -9.02 0.18
C ILE A 198 10.91 -8.51 -1.26
N TYR A 199 10.74 -7.21 -1.44
CA TYR A 199 10.69 -6.55 -2.75
C TYR A 199 12.08 -6.17 -3.30
N ASN A 200 13.12 -6.23 -2.46
CA ASN A 200 14.48 -5.77 -2.75
C ASN A 200 14.50 -4.32 -3.28
N ARG A 201 13.71 -3.45 -2.65
CA ARG A 201 13.52 -2.04 -3.01
C ARG A 201 13.56 -1.17 -1.76
N GLU A 202 14.30 -0.07 -1.79
CA GLU A 202 14.36 0.87 -0.67
C GLU A 202 13.03 1.61 -0.49
N LEU A 203 12.56 1.71 0.75
CA LEU A 203 11.35 2.44 1.12
C LEU A 203 11.72 3.62 2.02
N SER A 204 10.99 4.73 1.90
CA SER A 204 11.19 5.85 2.82
C SER A 204 10.72 5.45 4.22
N LYS A 205 11.62 5.53 5.21
CA LYS A 205 11.33 5.23 6.63
C LYS A 205 10.76 6.43 7.38
N LYS A 206 10.03 7.29 6.66
CA LYS A 206 9.36 8.47 7.19
C LYS A 206 7.86 8.26 7.20
N MET A 207 7.23 8.76 8.26
CA MET A 207 5.80 8.70 8.49
C MET A 207 5.38 9.94 9.28
N LYS A 208 4.28 10.57 8.89
CA LYS A 208 3.72 11.75 9.55
C LYS A 208 2.20 11.65 9.62
N TYR A 209 1.66 12.18 10.71
CA TYR A 209 0.23 12.42 10.86
C TYR A 209 -0.06 13.87 10.55
N ILE A 210 -1.18 14.13 9.89
CA ILE A 210 -1.66 15.47 9.59
C ILE A 210 -3.10 15.52 10.08
N THR A 211 -3.34 16.32 11.10
CA THR A 211 -4.69 16.56 11.62
C THR A 211 -5.29 17.74 10.86
N VAL A 212 -6.50 17.56 10.33
CA VAL A 212 -7.22 18.61 9.61
C VAL A 212 -8.63 18.76 10.14
N GLU A 213 -9.15 19.98 10.08
CA GLU A 213 -10.54 20.27 10.42
C GLU A 213 -11.32 20.67 9.17
N VAL A 214 -12.37 19.92 8.85
CA VAL A 214 -13.26 20.18 7.72
C VAL A 214 -14.69 20.27 8.23
N GLU A 215 -15.33 21.43 8.06
CA GLU A 215 -16.71 21.69 8.52
C GLU A 215 -16.93 21.41 10.01
N GLY A 216 -15.97 21.77 10.88
CA GLY A 216 -16.11 21.53 12.33
C GLY A 216 -15.88 20.08 12.77
N LYS A 217 -15.34 19.24 11.87
CA LYS A 217 -15.04 17.83 12.13
C LYS A 217 -13.58 17.54 11.83
N GLU A 218 -12.95 16.83 12.76
CA GLU A 218 -11.56 16.41 12.67
C GLU A 218 -11.42 15.19 11.75
N VAL A 219 -10.41 15.22 10.87
CA VAL A 219 -9.95 14.10 10.08
C VAL A 219 -8.45 13.96 10.27
N GLU A 220 -8.00 12.73 10.53
CA GLU A 220 -6.59 12.41 10.63
C GLU A 220 -6.13 11.82 9.29
N ILE A 221 -5.14 12.46 8.67
CA ILE A 221 -4.46 11.98 7.46
C ILE A 221 -3.12 11.40 7.90
N THR A 222 -2.82 10.18 7.49
CA THR A 222 -1.51 9.56 7.69
C THR A 222 -0.78 9.46 6.37
N LEU A 223 0.38 10.11 6.29
CA LEU A 223 1.28 10.01 5.14
C LEU A 223 2.34 8.94 5.43
N HIS A 224 2.37 7.95 4.56
CA HIS A 224 3.42 6.94 4.49
C HIS A 224 4.17 7.09 3.16
N ALA A 225 5.27 6.33 3.01
CA ALA A 225 5.99 6.24 1.74
C ALA A 225 5.17 5.63 0.60
N THR A 226 4.04 5.00 0.94
CA THR A 226 3.40 3.94 0.17
C THR A 226 1.89 4.08 0.05
N ASP A 227 1.32 5.04 0.75
CA ASP A 227 -0.10 5.29 0.83
C ASP A 227 -0.36 6.59 1.59
N ILE A 228 -1.54 7.14 1.31
CA ILE A 228 -2.15 8.17 2.13
C ILE A 228 -3.43 7.56 2.68
N SER A 229 -3.52 7.47 4.01
CA SER A 229 -4.72 7.02 4.70
C SER A 229 -5.40 8.15 5.45
N MET A 230 -6.72 8.08 5.56
CA MET A 230 -7.57 9.11 6.14
C MET A 230 -8.61 8.45 7.04
N ILE A 231 -8.77 8.97 8.25
CA ILE A 231 -9.70 8.46 9.26
C ILE A 231 -10.52 9.63 9.80
N GLY A 232 -11.84 9.52 9.74
CA GLY A 232 -12.74 10.56 10.24
C GLY A 232 -14.18 10.34 9.78
N PRO A 233 -15.07 11.32 9.93
CA PRO A 233 -16.44 11.17 9.47
C PRO A 233 -16.50 11.07 7.93
N ARG A 234 -17.40 10.19 7.46
CA ARG A 234 -17.43 9.73 6.05
C ARG A 234 -17.38 10.87 5.03
N LYS A 235 -18.20 11.91 5.19
CA LYS A 235 -18.30 13.03 4.24
C LYS A 235 -16.95 13.75 4.08
N GLN A 236 -16.30 14.06 5.21
CA GLN A 236 -15.05 14.81 5.25
C GLN A 236 -13.88 13.99 4.71
N VAL A 237 -13.83 12.70 5.05
CA VAL A 237 -12.84 11.77 4.51
C VAL A 237 -12.90 11.69 2.98
N TYR A 238 -14.09 11.53 2.40
CA TYR A 238 -14.23 11.48 0.94
C TYR A 238 -13.95 12.83 0.27
N TYR A 239 -14.32 13.94 0.91
CA TYR A 239 -13.97 15.28 0.43
C TYR A 239 -12.46 15.45 0.29
N ILE A 240 -11.70 15.20 1.37
CA ILE A 240 -10.23 15.29 1.36
C ILE A 240 -9.64 14.31 0.36
N LYS A 241 -10.13 13.06 0.33
CA LYS A 241 -9.65 12.05 -0.61
C LYS A 241 -9.80 12.52 -2.06
N HIS A 242 -10.94 13.08 -2.44
CA HIS A 242 -11.18 13.57 -3.79
C HIS A 242 -10.34 14.79 -4.11
N THR A 243 -10.23 15.76 -3.20
CA THR A 243 -9.37 16.94 -3.37
C THR A 243 -7.91 16.55 -3.61
N LEU A 244 -7.34 15.69 -2.75
CA LEU A 244 -5.97 15.21 -2.92
C LEU A 244 -5.83 14.40 -4.22
N SER A 245 -6.81 13.57 -4.56
CA SER A 245 -6.81 12.79 -5.81
C SER A 245 -6.81 13.66 -7.08
N GLU A 246 -7.42 14.84 -7.02
CA GLU A 246 -7.50 15.77 -8.15
C GLU A 246 -6.26 16.66 -8.26
N GLU A 247 -5.73 17.13 -7.14
CA GLU A 247 -4.67 18.15 -7.09
C GLU A 247 -3.25 17.55 -6.96
N LEU A 248 -3.09 16.33 -6.44
CA LEU A 248 -1.77 15.70 -6.40
C LEU A 248 -1.25 15.46 -7.81
N GLU A 249 0.03 15.80 -8.01
CA GLU A 249 0.74 15.67 -9.27
C GLU A 249 1.79 14.55 -9.20
N PRO A 250 2.03 13.80 -10.30
CA PRO A 250 2.95 12.64 -10.33
C PRO A 250 4.45 13.01 -10.27
N ALA A 251 4.78 14.28 -10.00
CA ALA A 251 6.16 14.77 -10.01
C ALA A 251 7.01 14.11 -8.91
N ASN A 252 6.48 14.05 -7.69
CA ASN A 252 7.17 13.59 -6.48
C ASN A 252 6.75 12.17 -6.02
N LEU A 253 5.69 11.62 -6.62
CA LEU A 253 5.13 10.31 -6.27
C LEU A 253 4.63 9.58 -7.53
N TYR A 254 4.47 8.28 -7.41
CA TYR A 254 3.68 7.46 -8.33
C TYR A 254 2.31 7.20 -7.71
N PHE A 255 1.28 7.01 -8.53
CA PHE A 255 -0.05 6.57 -8.05
C PHE A 255 -0.18 5.04 -8.04
N SER A 256 0.82 4.35 -8.57
CA SER A 256 0.92 2.89 -8.55
C SER A 256 2.21 2.39 -7.90
N TRP A 257 2.15 1.15 -7.42
CA TRP A 257 3.27 0.35 -6.92
C TRP A 257 3.81 -0.65 -7.95
N ASP A 258 3.09 -0.84 -9.07
CA ASP A 258 3.47 -1.77 -10.13
C ASP A 258 4.50 -1.13 -11.05
N ASP A 259 5.66 -1.77 -11.19
CA ASP A 259 6.77 -1.23 -11.98
C ASP A 259 6.35 -1.00 -13.45
N THR A 260 5.52 -1.88 -14.02
CA THR A 260 5.01 -1.69 -15.40
C THR A 260 4.12 -0.46 -15.54
N ILE A 261 3.44 -0.07 -14.46
CA ILE A 261 2.62 1.14 -14.40
C ILE A 261 3.49 2.36 -14.12
N GLN A 262 4.49 2.23 -13.23
CA GLN A 262 5.43 3.30 -12.92
C GLN A 262 6.22 3.73 -14.15
N ASP A 263 6.59 2.80 -15.03
CA ASP A 263 7.20 3.12 -16.32
C ASP A 263 6.29 4.04 -17.16
N MET A 264 4.98 3.75 -17.22
CA MET A 264 4.03 4.58 -17.93
C MET A 264 3.84 5.95 -17.27
N GLU A 265 3.83 6.00 -15.93
CA GLU A 265 3.78 7.27 -15.19
C GLU A 265 5.05 8.11 -15.41
N ASP A 266 6.21 7.47 -15.56
CA ASP A 266 7.47 8.12 -15.90
C ASP A 266 7.45 8.67 -17.33
N ASP A 267 6.91 7.92 -18.30
CA ASP A 267 6.70 8.39 -19.67
C ASP A 267 5.77 9.64 -19.71
N ILE A 268 4.65 9.59 -18.98
CA ILE A 268 3.71 10.72 -18.86
C ILE A 268 4.41 11.94 -18.25
N ARG A 269 5.20 11.75 -17.19
CA ARG A 269 5.94 12.82 -16.54
C ARG A 269 6.99 13.42 -17.47
N GLU A 270 7.69 12.60 -18.24
CA GLU A 270 8.66 13.09 -19.22
C GLU A 270 7.98 13.95 -20.29
N LEU A 271 6.84 13.50 -20.83
CA LEU A 271 6.05 14.29 -21.78
C LEU A 271 5.57 15.61 -21.16
N LYS A 272 5.11 15.59 -19.91
CA LYS A 272 4.73 16.81 -19.19
C LYS A 272 5.92 17.76 -19.02
N ARG A 273 7.10 17.26 -18.66
CA ARG A 273 8.31 18.08 -18.55
C ARG A 273 8.67 18.72 -19.89
N LYS A 274 8.68 17.94 -20.98
CA LYS A 274 8.90 18.45 -22.34
C LYS A 274 7.90 19.56 -22.70
N PHE A 275 6.64 19.34 -22.33
CA PHE A 275 5.56 20.30 -22.52
C PHE A 275 5.81 21.61 -21.76
N ASP A 276 6.18 21.53 -20.48
CA ASP A 276 6.50 22.69 -19.63
C ASP A 276 7.77 23.44 -20.10
N ASP A 277 8.75 22.71 -20.63
CA ASP A 277 9.98 23.24 -21.21
C ASP A 277 9.77 23.85 -22.62
N GLY A 278 8.56 23.76 -23.17
CA GLY A 278 8.18 24.30 -24.48
C GLY A 278 8.70 23.47 -25.67
N GLU A 279 9.11 22.23 -25.43
CA GLU A 279 9.48 21.27 -26.48
C GLU A 279 8.24 20.77 -27.22
N GLU A 280 8.41 20.37 -28.49
CA GLU A 280 7.32 19.88 -29.31
C GLU A 280 6.89 18.47 -28.86
N VAL A 281 5.66 18.37 -28.33
CA VAL A 281 5.03 17.10 -27.98
C VAL A 281 4.04 16.72 -29.07
N THR A 282 4.14 15.51 -29.61
CA THR A 282 3.22 15.04 -30.65
C THR A 282 2.00 14.34 -30.05
N SER A 283 0.85 14.45 -30.73
CA SER A 283 -0.36 13.70 -30.36
C SER A 283 -0.15 12.18 -30.42
N GLU A 284 0.82 11.71 -31.21
CA GLU A 284 1.15 10.30 -31.36
C GLU A 284 1.73 9.71 -30.07
N SER A 285 2.65 10.44 -29.40
CA SER A 285 3.23 9.99 -28.13
C SER A 285 2.19 9.84 -27.01
N ILE A 286 1.18 10.72 -26.96
CA ILE A 286 0.07 10.61 -25.98
C ILE A 286 -0.83 9.41 -26.31
N THR A 287 -1.03 9.14 -27.61
CA THR A 287 -1.85 8.01 -28.08
C THR A 287 -1.17 6.68 -27.79
N GLU A 288 0.14 6.59 -27.96
CA GLU A 288 0.94 5.39 -27.66
C GLU A 288 0.80 4.95 -26.19
N ILE A 289 0.91 5.90 -25.25
CA ILE A 289 0.70 5.63 -23.82
C ILE A 289 -0.74 5.18 -23.56
N SER A 290 -1.72 5.78 -24.22
CA SER A 290 -3.13 5.40 -24.11
C SER A 290 -3.41 3.98 -24.63
N ASP A 291 -2.76 3.58 -25.71
CA ASP A 291 -2.92 2.24 -26.27
C ASP A 291 -2.18 1.19 -25.43
N ARG A 292 -1.01 1.51 -24.88
CA ARG A 292 -0.34 0.67 -23.89
C ARG A 292 -1.22 0.47 -22.65
N LEU A 293 -1.93 1.51 -22.21
CA LEU A 293 -2.83 1.44 -21.04
C LEU A 293 -4.00 0.49 -21.28
N ARG A 294 -4.57 0.48 -22.50
CA ARG A 294 -5.68 -0.41 -22.88
C ARG A 294 -5.29 -1.88 -22.92
N ASN A 295 -4.05 -2.16 -23.32
CA ASN A 295 -3.56 -3.54 -23.50
C ASN A 295 -2.93 -4.12 -22.23
N THR A 296 -2.73 -3.31 -21.19
CA THR A 296 -2.14 -3.77 -19.93
C THR A 296 -3.25 -4.29 -18.99
N PRO A 297 -3.13 -5.51 -18.44
CA PRO A 297 -4.11 -6.05 -17.51
C PRO A 297 -3.99 -5.36 -16.14
N LEU A 298 -4.80 -4.32 -15.92
CA LEU A 298 -4.78 -3.48 -14.72
C LEU A 298 -6.05 -3.63 -13.89
N THR A 299 -5.93 -3.33 -12.59
CA THR A 299 -7.13 -3.11 -11.76
C THR A 299 -7.81 -1.81 -12.14
N ASN A 300 -9.12 -1.69 -11.90
CA ASN A 300 -9.86 -0.45 -12.17
C ASN A 300 -9.27 0.76 -11.44
N GLU A 301 -8.71 0.59 -10.24
CA GLU A 301 -8.12 1.69 -9.48
C GLU A 301 -6.84 2.20 -10.16
N ASP A 302 -5.95 1.28 -10.54
CA ASP A 302 -4.68 1.62 -11.16
C ASP A 302 -4.89 2.18 -12.58
N TRP A 303 -5.86 1.63 -13.33
CA TRP A 303 -6.27 2.16 -14.64
C TRP A 303 -6.79 3.60 -14.54
N ASN A 304 -7.66 3.88 -13.57
CA ASN A 304 -8.21 5.22 -13.36
C ASN A 304 -7.12 6.22 -12.94
N ALA A 305 -6.13 5.79 -12.16
CA ALA A 305 -5.02 6.63 -11.73
C ALA A 305 -4.18 7.09 -12.93
N VAL A 306 -3.74 6.16 -13.78
CA VAL A 306 -2.96 6.49 -14.98
C VAL A 306 -3.80 7.29 -15.97
N ARG A 307 -5.05 6.88 -16.23
CA ARG A 307 -5.91 7.58 -17.19
C ARG A 307 -6.16 9.03 -16.78
N ARG A 308 -6.29 9.33 -15.49
CA ARG A 308 -6.42 10.71 -15.01
C ARG A 308 -5.21 11.57 -15.37
N GLN A 309 -4.00 11.02 -15.26
CA GLN A 309 -2.78 11.73 -15.63
C GLN A 309 -2.76 12.01 -17.15
N ILE A 310 -3.10 11.00 -17.96
CA ILE A 310 -3.21 11.18 -19.42
C ILE A 310 -4.25 12.25 -19.76
N TYR A 311 -5.42 12.27 -19.11
CA TYR A 311 -6.43 13.32 -19.35
C TYR A 311 -5.93 14.72 -19.01
N LYS A 312 -5.14 14.88 -17.95
CA LYS A 312 -4.53 16.18 -17.62
C LYS A 312 -3.57 16.62 -18.73
N LEU A 313 -2.74 15.69 -19.22
CA LEU A 313 -1.79 15.94 -20.32
C LEU A 313 -2.51 16.26 -21.64
N GLU A 314 -3.52 15.47 -22.03
CA GLU A 314 -4.37 15.73 -23.21
C GLU A 314 -5.00 17.12 -23.13
N ARG A 315 -5.54 17.49 -21.96
CA ARG A 315 -6.15 18.81 -21.74
C ARG A 315 -5.15 19.95 -21.91
N GLU A 316 -3.94 19.80 -21.36
CA GLU A 316 -2.86 20.79 -21.48
C GLU A 316 -2.42 20.93 -22.93
N TYR A 317 -2.19 19.81 -23.62
CA TYR A 317 -1.86 19.76 -25.03
C TYR A 317 -2.85 20.54 -25.91
N TYR A 318 -4.15 20.25 -25.80
CA TYR A 318 -5.16 20.95 -26.60
C TYR A 318 -5.30 22.43 -26.24
N LYS A 319 -5.06 22.82 -24.98
CA LYS A 319 -5.05 24.25 -24.60
C LYS A 319 -3.92 25.01 -25.28
N GLN A 320 -2.73 24.42 -25.37
CA GLN A 320 -1.60 25.05 -26.04
C GLN A 320 -1.82 25.15 -27.55
N LEU A 321 -2.32 24.09 -28.21
CA LEU A 321 -2.69 24.15 -29.63
C LEU A 321 -3.66 25.30 -29.91
N TYR A 322 -4.69 25.44 -29.08
CA TYR A 322 -5.65 26.53 -29.20
C TYR A 322 -5.01 27.93 -29.03
N HIS A 323 -4.07 28.07 -28.10
CA HIS A 323 -3.33 29.33 -27.90
C HIS A 323 -2.38 29.64 -29.04
N ASN A 324 -1.68 28.65 -29.58
CA ASN A 324 -0.78 28.80 -30.72
C ASN A 324 -1.56 29.20 -31.98
N GLU A 325 -2.66 28.52 -32.31
CA GLU A 325 -3.53 28.89 -33.43
C GLU A 325 -4.08 30.31 -33.33
N LYS A 326 -4.39 30.76 -32.09
CA LYS A 326 -4.91 32.12 -31.86
C LYS A 326 -3.83 33.19 -32.03
N LYS A 327 -2.59 32.87 -31.69
CA LYS A 327 -1.43 33.75 -31.87
C LYS A 327 -1.07 33.93 -33.34
N ASP A 328 -1.05 32.84 -34.12
CA ASP A 328 -0.81 32.91 -35.56
C ASP A 328 -1.89 33.73 -36.29
N LYS A 329 -3.17 33.57 -35.90
CA LYS A 329 -4.29 34.36 -36.45
C LYS A 329 -4.28 35.84 -36.03
N SER A 330 -3.62 36.22 -34.94
CA SER A 330 -3.45 37.63 -34.56
C SER A 330 -2.31 38.29 -35.31
N ASP A 331 -1.24 37.54 -35.60
CA ASP A 331 -0.08 38.02 -36.33
C ASP A 331 -0.40 38.18 -37.84
N GLU A 332 -1.23 37.31 -38.42
CA GLU A 332 -1.77 37.47 -39.79
C GLU A 332 -2.71 38.68 -39.97
N LYS A 333 -3.32 39.20 -38.90
CA LYS A 333 -4.23 40.37 -38.97
C LYS A 333 -3.51 41.71 -38.81
N GLN A 334 -2.22 41.71 -38.47
CA GLN A 334 -1.40 42.91 -38.31
C GLN A 334 -0.49 43.18 -39.53
N LEU A 335 -0.42 42.24 -40.47
CA LEU A 335 0.12 42.39 -41.82
C LEU A 335 -1.00 42.80 -42.78
#